data_AF-A0A9D4UNS1-F1
#
_entry.id   AF-A0A9D4UNS1-F1
#
_cell.length_a   1.000
_cell.length_b   1.000
_cell.length_c   1.000
_cell.angle_alpha   90.00
_cell.angle_beta   90.00
_cell.angle_gamma   90.00
#
_symmetry.space_group_name_H-M   'P 1'
#
loop_
_entity.id
_entity.type
_entity.pdbx_description
1 polymer ?
#
loop_
_entity_poly.entity_id
_entity_poly.type
_entity_poly.pdbx_seq_one_letter_code
_entity_poly.pdbx_strand_id
1 'polypeptide(L)'
;MMDEFDESDRFVELQDCGHVFEVSGLDTWMHTEQSGSGTNGISPKQCPECRTSVRRSLRYGNQVKTKLYQIEEVKKPILQFDITNQGIKLLQRKAYDEAVDKFVAAIDSNRENFDAYLGLGTALCLQSQFKEGIHFFQLVVQHSPLRCAINEIDTGKAFWGNSFLPRTVTKVRNVIQQTTACQPPIAREADKKLAMRALVQWAKALSNMTKFDAATRACEIVLKEEPSNKEAKETLQLAKAERQSRMEVVEAMMKDVGGRGHWYQCPNGHFYVVGECGGPMQVSKCPDCKATVGGQNHAPAEGNTHSTIDGSTYSAFSDRVGLGRFNHDL
;
A
#
# COMPACT_ATOMS: atom_id res chain seq x y z
N MET A 1 -65.74 -38.82 -6.55
CA MET A 1 -64.73 -38.37 -5.57
C MET A 1 -64.30 -36.98 -5.99
N MET A 2 -65.11 -36.00 -5.58
CA MET A 2 -64.90 -34.57 -5.77
C MET A 2 -65.36 -33.99 -4.43
N ASP A 3 -64.50 -34.04 -3.42
CA ASP A 3 -64.76 -33.46 -2.11
C ASP A 3 -63.42 -32.98 -1.55
N GLU A 4 -63.48 -31.87 -0.81
CA GLU A 4 -62.39 -31.10 -0.19
C GLU A 4 -61.78 -29.98 -1.05
N PHE A 5 -62.61 -29.03 -1.49
CA PHE A 5 -62.16 -27.64 -1.61
C PHE A 5 -63.17 -26.77 -0.87
N ASP A 6 -62.72 -26.13 0.21
CA ASP A 6 -63.55 -25.23 1.01
C ASP A 6 -63.55 -23.84 0.36
N GLU A 7 -64.65 -23.08 0.48
CA GLU A 7 -64.82 -21.79 -0.23
C GLU A 7 -63.80 -20.70 0.20
N SER A 8 -62.98 -21.02 1.21
CA SER A 8 -61.92 -20.17 1.77
C SER A 8 -60.50 -20.51 1.28
N ASP A 9 -60.33 -21.55 0.46
CA ASP A 9 -59.02 -22.00 -0.01
C ASP A 9 -58.36 -20.96 -0.91
N ARG A 10 -57.16 -20.54 -0.52
CA ARG A 10 -56.37 -19.53 -1.24
C ARG A 10 -55.19 -20.20 -1.92
N PHE A 11 -55.00 -19.86 -3.20
CA PHE A 11 -53.90 -20.36 -4.02
C PHE A 11 -52.98 -19.22 -4.43
N VAL A 12 -51.72 -19.56 -4.72
CA VAL A 12 -50.74 -18.63 -5.26
C VAL A 12 -50.02 -19.25 -6.45
N GLU A 13 -49.89 -18.47 -7.52
CA GLU A 13 -49.16 -18.86 -8.72
C GLU A 13 -47.73 -18.31 -8.67
N LEU A 14 -46.75 -19.16 -8.94
CA LEU A 14 -45.36 -18.74 -9.08
C LEU A 14 -45.11 -18.20 -10.49
N GLN A 15 -44.90 -16.88 -10.61
CA GLN A 15 -44.71 -16.21 -11.92
C GLN A 15 -43.52 -16.73 -12.74
N ASP A 16 -42.51 -17.31 -12.09
CA ASP A 16 -41.31 -17.82 -12.78
C ASP A 16 -41.56 -19.16 -13.51
N CYS A 17 -42.60 -19.93 -13.12
CA CYS A 17 -42.85 -21.26 -13.69
C CYS A 17 -44.33 -21.62 -13.90
N GLY A 18 -45.27 -20.77 -13.51
CA GLY A 18 -46.73 -20.97 -13.68
C GLY A 18 -47.37 -22.02 -12.76
N HIS A 19 -46.61 -22.67 -11.88
CA HIS A 19 -47.18 -23.66 -10.96
C HIS A 19 -47.97 -22.97 -9.85
N VAL A 20 -49.13 -23.57 -9.51
CA VAL A 20 -50.08 -23.06 -8.53
C VAL A 20 -50.04 -23.93 -7.29
N PHE A 21 -49.92 -23.31 -6.12
CA PHE A 21 -49.87 -24.00 -4.84
C PHE A 21 -50.91 -23.46 -3.89
N GLU A 22 -51.39 -24.31 -2.99
CA GLU A 22 -52.14 -23.88 -1.83
C GLU A 22 -51.23 -23.00 -0.93
N VAL A 23 -51.80 -21.91 -0.42
CA VAL A 23 -51.07 -20.91 0.35
C VAL A 23 -50.40 -21.49 1.59
N SER A 24 -51.10 -22.36 2.35
CA SER A 24 -50.58 -22.89 3.61
C SER A 24 -49.37 -23.81 3.42
N GLY A 25 -49.43 -24.67 2.40
CA GLY A 25 -48.34 -25.56 2.01
C GLY A 25 -47.12 -24.81 1.51
N LEU A 26 -47.33 -23.79 0.66
CA LEU A 26 -46.21 -23.01 0.14
C LEU A 26 -45.59 -22.08 1.18
N ASP A 27 -46.38 -21.51 2.11
CA ASP A 27 -45.85 -20.75 3.25
C ASP A 27 -44.87 -21.62 4.07
N THR A 28 -45.28 -22.84 4.41
CA THR A 28 -44.44 -23.80 5.14
C THR A 28 -43.15 -24.12 4.38
N TRP A 29 -43.25 -24.39 3.07
CA TRP A 29 -42.08 -24.64 2.22
C TRP A 29 -41.12 -23.44 2.14
N MET A 30 -41.67 -22.23 2.03
CA MET A 30 -40.89 -21.00 1.92
C MET A 30 -40.16 -20.67 3.22
N HIS A 31 -40.70 -21.05 4.38
CA HIS A 31 -40.04 -20.92 5.68
C HIS A 31 -39.10 -22.09 6.04
N THR A 32 -39.25 -23.26 5.40
CA THR A 32 -38.40 -24.44 5.69
C THR A 32 -36.99 -24.23 5.13
N GLU A 33 -35.95 -24.31 5.97
CA GLU A 33 -34.57 -24.36 5.45
C GLU A 33 -34.36 -25.68 4.73
N GLN A 34 -33.95 -25.65 3.46
CA GLN A 34 -33.66 -26.89 2.72
C GLN A 34 -32.39 -27.51 3.30
N SER A 35 -32.59 -28.40 4.28
CA SER A 35 -31.56 -29.18 4.97
C SER A 35 -30.94 -30.23 4.04
N GLY A 36 -30.14 -29.77 3.08
CA GLY A 36 -29.16 -30.60 2.40
C GLY A 36 -27.89 -30.67 3.27
N SER A 37 -27.62 -31.83 3.84
CA SER A 37 -26.36 -32.27 4.48
C SER A 37 -25.22 -31.24 4.54
N GLY A 38 -24.91 -30.76 5.74
CA GLY A 38 -23.56 -30.30 6.13
C GLY A 38 -23.12 -28.88 5.75
N THR A 39 -23.89 -28.13 4.95
CA THR A 39 -23.58 -26.69 4.74
C THR A 39 -24.89 -25.91 4.76
N ASN A 40 -24.95 -24.81 5.52
CA ASN A 40 -26.06 -23.87 5.46
C ASN A 40 -26.19 -23.36 4.02
N GLY A 41 -27.09 -23.98 3.25
CA GLY A 41 -27.18 -23.83 1.80
C GLY A 41 -27.69 -22.45 1.43
N ILE A 42 -26.78 -21.56 1.04
CA ILE A 42 -27.11 -20.27 0.42
C ILE A 42 -27.53 -20.57 -1.02
N SER A 43 -28.80 -20.97 -1.19
CA SER A 43 -29.42 -21.26 -2.47
C SER A 43 -30.74 -20.47 -2.64
N PRO A 44 -31.11 -20.09 -3.87
CA PRO A 44 -32.40 -19.48 -4.10
C PRO A 44 -33.51 -20.49 -3.79
N LYS A 45 -34.63 -20.03 -3.26
CA LYS A 45 -35.81 -20.89 -3.05
C LYS A 45 -36.29 -21.43 -4.40
N GLN A 46 -36.61 -22.72 -4.44
CA GLN A 46 -37.00 -23.42 -5.65
C GLN A 46 -38.47 -23.85 -5.58
N CYS A 47 -39.13 -23.86 -6.73
CA CYS A 47 -40.45 -24.45 -6.89
C CYS A 47 -40.43 -25.93 -6.48
N PRO A 48 -41.37 -26.41 -5.65
CA PRO A 48 -41.44 -27.81 -5.24
C PRO A 48 -41.56 -28.81 -6.40
N GLU A 49 -42.25 -28.44 -7.48
CA GLU A 49 -42.50 -29.35 -8.60
C GLU A 49 -41.38 -29.34 -9.65
N CYS A 50 -41.03 -28.16 -10.15
CA CYS A 50 -40.11 -28.05 -11.29
C CYS A 50 -38.70 -27.57 -10.92
N ARG A 51 -38.43 -27.30 -9.63
CA ARG A 51 -37.16 -26.76 -9.10
C ARG A 51 -36.72 -25.41 -9.68
N THR A 52 -37.58 -24.74 -10.45
CA THR A 52 -37.30 -23.38 -10.96
C THR A 52 -37.09 -22.42 -9.79
N SER A 53 -36.04 -21.59 -9.85
CA SER A 53 -35.75 -20.62 -8.80
C SER A 53 -36.81 -19.53 -8.75
N VAL A 54 -37.41 -19.33 -7.58
CA VAL A 54 -38.40 -18.28 -7.32
C VAL A 54 -37.68 -16.95 -7.18
N ARG A 55 -37.81 -16.09 -8.19
CA ARG A 55 -37.23 -14.74 -8.26
C ARG A 55 -38.31 -13.66 -8.21
N ARG A 56 -39.51 -13.95 -8.70
CA ARG A 56 -40.62 -12.99 -8.80
C ARG A 56 -41.82 -13.51 -8.02
N SER A 57 -42.07 -12.89 -6.87
CA SER A 57 -43.25 -13.16 -6.05
C SER A 57 -43.69 -11.91 -5.30
N LEU A 58 -44.99 -11.58 -5.39
CA LEU A 58 -45.59 -10.47 -4.66
C LEU A 58 -45.71 -10.76 -3.15
N ARG A 59 -46.05 -12.01 -2.78
CA ARG A 59 -46.21 -12.44 -1.38
C ARG A 59 -44.89 -12.70 -0.69
N TYR A 60 -43.99 -13.45 -1.35
CA TYR A 60 -42.71 -13.87 -0.76
C TYR A 60 -41.54 -12.96 -1.10
N GLY A 61 -41.81 -11.74 -1.56
CA GLY A 61 -40.79 -10.80 -2.02
C GLY A 61 -39.69 -10.56 -0.99
N ASN A 62 -40.01 -10.47 0.30
CA ASN A 62 -39.01 -10.29 1.36
C ASN A 62 -38.07 -11.47 1.49
N GLN A 63 -38.59 -12.71 1.44
CA GLN A 63 -37.77 -13.92 1.59
C GLN A 63 -36.87 -14.14 0.37
N VAL A 64 -37.41 -13.88 -0.82
CA VAL A 64 -36.64 -13.90 -2.08
C VAL A 64 -35.53 -12.86 -2.04
N LYS A 65 -35.83 -11.62 -1.63
CA LYS A 65 -34.83 -10.55 -1.47
C LYS A 65 -33.75 -10.93 -0.46
N THR A 66 -34.11 -11.46 0.70
CA THR A 66 -33.14 -11.89 1.72
C THR A 66 -32.22 -12.99 1.20
N LYS A 67 -32.76 -14.00 0.50
CA LYS A 67 -31.94 -15.09 -0.08
C LYS A 67 -31.04 -14.59 -1.21
N LEU A 68 -31.53 -13.68 -2.07
CA LEU A 68 -30.72 -13.05 -3.11
C LEU A 68 -29.58 -12.20 -2.51
N TYR A 69 -29.88 -11.42 -1.48
CA TYR A 69 -28.88 -10.64 -0.74
C TYR A 69 -27.79 -11.56 -0.16
N GLN A 70 -28.18 -12.66 0.51
CA GLN A 70 -27.23 -13.66 1.03
C GLN A 70 -26.33 -14.23 -0.07
N ILE A 71 -26.87 -14.52 -1.25
CA ILE A 71 -26.09 -15.02 -2.40
C ILE A 71 -25.11 -13.94 -2.89
N GLU A 72 -25.55 -12.68 -2.99
CA GLU A 72 -24.70 -11.57 -3.42
C GLU A 72 -23.56 -11.31 -2.44
N GLU A 73 -23.82 -11.37 -1.13
CA GLU A 73 -22.79 -11.23 -0.09
C GLU A 73 -21.68 -12.29 -0.23
N VAL A 74 -22.03 -13.53 -0.58
CA VAL A 74 -21.06 -14.60 -0.84
C VAL A 74 -20.29 -14.39 -2.14
N LYS A 75 -20.90 -13.77 -3.16
CA LYS A 75 -20.25 -13.50 -4.45
C LYS A 75 -19.24 -12.37 -4.38
N LYS A 76 -19.47 -11.36 -3.54
CA LYS A 76 -18.57 -10.20 -3.37
C LYS A 76 -17.09 -10.57 -3.21
N PRO A 77 -16.68 -11.44 -2.25
CA PRO A 77 -15.27 -11.79 -2.09
C PRO A 77 -14.69 -12.56 -3.29
N ILE A 78 -15.50 -13.36 -3.99
CA ILE A 78 -15.06 -14.10 -5.18
C ILE A 78 -14.74 -13.13 -6.33
N LEU A 79 -15.64 -12.16 -6.56
CA LEU A 79 -15.44 -11.13 -7.58
C LEU A 79 -14.21 -10.26 -7.26
N GLN A 80 -13.98 -9.93 -6.00
CA GLN A 80 -12.81 -9.17 -5.56
C GLN A 80 -11.51 -9.93 -5.82
N PHE A 81 -11.46 -11.22 -5.48
CA PHE A 81 -10.31 -12.07 -5.74
C PHE A 81 -10.00 -12.13 -7.25
N ASP A 82 -11.02 -12.21 -8.10
CA ASP A 82 -10.84 -12.18 -9.55
C ASP A 82 -10.27 -10.83 -10.04
N ILE A 83 -10.80 -9.70 -9.58
CA ILE A 83 -10.31 -8.36 -9.95
C ILE A 83 -8.84 -8.17 -9.51
N THR A 84 -8.50 -8.56 -8.28
CA THR A 84 -7.11 -8.49 -7.78
C THR A 84 -6.18 -9.36 -8.63
N ASN A 85 -6.59 -10.57 -8.99
CA ASN A 85 -5.81 -11.46 -9.85
C ASN A 85 -5.65 -10.93 -11.28
N GLN A 86 -6.65 -10.25 -11.83
CA GLN A 86 -6.52 -9.54 -13.09
C GLN A 86 -5.43 -8.45 -12.99
N GLY A 87 -5.42 -7.68 -11.90
CA GLY A 87 -4.36 -6.71 -11.62
C GLY A 87 -2.97 -7.35 -11.58
N ILE A 88 -2.81 -8.48 -10.90
CA ILE A 88 -1.54 -9.23 -10.84
C ILE A 88 -1.08 -9.71 -12.22
N LYS A 89 -2.00 -10.22 -13.06
CA LYS A 89 -1.69 -10.61 -14.44
C LYS A 89 -1.24 -9.43 -15.29
N LEU A 90 -1.81 -8.23 -15.07
CA LEU A 90 -1.41 -7.01 -15.77
C LEU A 90 -0.02 -6.54 -15.34
N LEU A 91 0.35 -6.67 -14.05
CA LEU A 91 1.71 -6.41 -13.58
C LEU A 91 2.75 -7.27 -14.30
N GLN A 92 2.47 -8.56 -14.50
CA GLN A 92 3.37 -9.46 -15.24
C GLN A 92 3.54 -9.04 -16.70
N ARG A 93 2.51 -8.44 -17.30
CA ARG A 93 2.53 -7.90 -18.66
C ARG A 93 3.14 -6.49 -18.75
N LYS A 94 3.58 -5.92 -17.62
CA LYS A 94 4.07 -4.54 -17.51
C LYS A 94 3.04 -3.46 -17.87
N ALA A 95 1.75 -3.81 -17.90
CA ALA A 95 0.65 -2.88 -18.14
C ALA A 95 0.27 -2.18 -16.82
N TYR A 96 1.14 -1.30 -16.33
CA TYR A 96 1.05 -0.75 -14.97
C TYR A 96 -0.17 0.14 -14.75
N ASP A 97 -0.53 0.99 -15.72
CA ASP A 97 -1.69 1.89 -15.59
C ASP A 97 -3.01 1.10 -15.50
N GLU A 98 -3.17 0.08 -16.32
CA GLU A 98 -4.34 -0.82 -16.26
C GLU A 98 -4.37 -1.62 -14.96
N ALA A 99 -3.21 -2.03 -14.44
CA ALA A 99 -3.12 -2.72 -13.16
C ALA A 99 -3.57 -1.81 -12.02
N VAL A 100 -3.15 -0.54 -12.00
CA VAL A 100 -3.60 0.48 -11.04
C VAL A 100 -5.12 0.58 -11.06
N ASP A 101 -5.73 0.66 -12.24
CA ASP A 101 -7.19 0.76 -12.38
C ASP A 101 -7.93 -0.45 -11.79
N LYS A 102 -7.40 -1.67 -11.98
CA LYS A 102 -7.96 -2.88 -11.38
C LYS A 102 -7.83 -2.88 -9.85
N PHE A 103 -6.68 -2.50 -9.31
CA PHE A 103 -6.50 -2.46 -7.86
C PHE A 103 -7.35 -1.37 -7.19
N VAL A 104 -7.48 -0.20 -7.81
CA VAL A 104 -8.38 0.86 -7.33
C VAL A 104 -9.83 0.36 -7.31
N ALA A 105 -10.31 -0.27 -8.39
CA ALA A 105 -11.65 -0.84 -8.43
C ALA A 105 -11.88 -1.92 -7.35
N ALA A 106 -10.85 -2.72 -7.03
CA ALA A 106 -10.90 -3.71 -5.96
C ALA A 106 -11.02 -3.05 -4.58
N ILE A 107 -10.30 -1.95 -4.35
CA ILE A 107 -10.35 -1.17 -3.09
C ILE A 107 -11.68 -0.44 -2.93
N ASP A 108 -12.20 0.16 -4.01
CA ASP A 108 -13.50 0.84 -4.01
C ASP A 108 -14.65 -0.14 -3.68
N SER A 109 -14.52 -1.40 -4.12
CA SER A 109 -15.48 -2.46 -3.82
C SER A 109 -15.36 -2.99 -2.39
N ASN A 110 -14.13 -3.09 -1.86
CA ASN A 110 -13.86 -3.50 -0.49
C ASN A 110 -12.56 -2.89 0.02
N ARG A 111 -12.71 -1.98 0.99
CA ARG A 111 -11.60 -1.25 1.61
C ARG A 111 -10.69 -2.12 2.47
N GLU A 112 -11.11 -3.33 2.84
CA GLU A 112 -10.33 -4.28 3.64
C GLU A 112 -9.49 -5.24 2.77
N ASN A 113 -9.47 -5.04 1.44
CA ASN A 113 -8.69 -5.85 0.51
C ASN A 113 -7.21 -5.40 0.48
N PHE A 114 -6.44 -5.79 1.50
CA PHE A 114 -5.02 -5.44 1.63
C PHE A 114 -4.12 -5.96 0.49
N ASP A 115 -4.50 -7.07 -0.16
CA ASP A 115 -3.78 -7.56 -1.35
C ASP A 115 -3.84 -6.55 -2.50
N ALA A 116 -4.98 -5.85 -2.67
CA ALA A 116 -5.11 -4.81 -3.67
C ALA A 116 -4.23 -3.58 -3.36
N TYR A 117 -4.08 -3.19 -2.08
CA TYR A 117 -3.17 -2.11 -1.70
C TYR A 117 -1.71 -2.49 -1.94
N LEU A 118 -1.30 -3.72 -1.62
CA LEU A 118 0.04 -4.22 -1.93
C LEU A 118 0.29 -4.22 -3.45
N GLY A 119 -0.68 -4.70 -4.23
CA GLY A 119 -0.62 -4.70 -5.69
C GLY A 119 -0.51 -3.29 -6.27
N LEU A 120 -1.30 -2.34 -5.75
CA LEU A 120 -1.28 -0.94 -6.15
C LEU A 120 0.06 -0.28 -5.83
N GLY A 121 0.58 -0.46 -4.60
CA GLY A 121 1.88 0.08 -4.22
C GLY A 121 3.02 -0.47 -5.08
N THR A 122 2.96 -1.76 -5.42
CA THR A 122 3.92 -2.41 -6.32
C THR A 122 3.83 -1.83 -7.73
N ALA A 123 2.62 -1.64 -8.28
CA ALA A 123 2.40 -1.03 -9.58
C ALA A 123 3.03 0.37 -9.66
N LEU A 124 2.82 1.19 -8.63
CA LEU A 124 3.35 2.56 -8.54
C LEU A 124 4.88 2.57 -8.44
N CYS A 125 5.47 1.68 -7.65
CA CYS A 125 6.93 1.57 -7.57
C CYS A 125 7.54 1.16 -8.92
N LEU A 126 6.88 0.29 -9.69
CA LEU A 126 7.31 -0.08 -11.05
C LEU A 126 7.20 1.08 -12.05
N GLN A 127 6.32 2.05 -11.77
CA GLN A 127 6.24 3.33 -12.49
C GLN A 127 7.22 4.40 -11.96
N SER A 128 8.18 4.02 -11.10
CA SER A 128 9.10 4.93 -10.41
C SER A 128 8.45 5.96 -9.47
N GLN A 129 7.16 5.77 -9.16
CA GLN A 129 6.42 6.56 -8.16
C GLN A 129 6.60 5.92 -6.77
N PHE A 130 7.86 5.91 -6.30
CA PHE A 130 8.23 5.21 -5.07
C PHE A 130 7.56 5.79 -3.82
N LYS A 131 7.36 7.12 -3.78
CA LYS A 131 6.79 7.81 -2.63
C LYS A 131 5.32 7.43 -2.43
N GLU A 132 4.55 7.46 -3.50
CA GLU A 132 3.15 7.06 -3.55
C GLU A 132 3.00 5.56 -3.27
N GLY A 133 3.89 4.73 -3.83
CA GLY A 133 3.88 3.29 -3.57
C GLY A 133 4.13 2.94 -2.09
N ILE A 134 5.10 3.61 -1.46
CA ILE A 134 5.44 3.42 -0.04
C ILE A 134 4.24 3.71 0.88
N HIS A 135 3.43 4.71 0.55
CA HIS A 135 2.23 5.04 1.33
C HIS A 135 1.28 3.84 1.47
N PHE A 136 1.07 3.09 0.40
CA PHE A 136 0.20 1.91 0.45
C PHE A 136 0.83 0.74 1.21
N PHE A 137 2.14 0.57 1.15
CA PHE A 137 2.82 -0.42 1.98
C PHE A 137 2.72 -0.07 3.47
N GLN A 138 2.87 1.21 3.82
CA GLN A 138 2.66 1.70 5.18
C GLN A 138 1.24 1.42 5.67
N LEU A 139 0.23 1.66 4.83
CA LEU A 139 -1.17 1.38 5.17
C LEU A 139 -1.40 -0.10 5.47
N VAL A 140 -0.85 -1.01 4.65
CA VAL A 140 -0.95 -2.47 4.89
C VAL A 140 -0.30 -2.85 6.22
N VAL A 141 0.89 -2.32 6.52
CA VAL A 141 1.60 -2.61 7.78
C VAL A 141 0.87 -2.00 8.99
N GLN A 142 0.32 -0.80 8.85
CA GLN A 142 -0.41 -0.09 9.92
C GLN A 142 -1.65 -0.86 10.38
N HIS A 143 -2.32 -1.52 9.44
CA HIS A 143 -3.50 -2.36 9.70
C HIS A 143 -3.15 -3.84 9.87
N SER A 144 -1.95 -4.15 10.36
CA SER A 144 -1.49 -5.51 10.63
C SER A 144 -0.94 -5.67 12.06
N PRO A 145 -0.69 -6.91 12.52
CA PRO A 145 0.02 -7.17 13.77
C PRO A 145 1.42 -6.53 13.83
N LEU A 146 2.01 -6.16 12.70
CA LEU A 146 3.33 -5.52 12.60
C LEU A 146 3.27 -3.99 12.62
N ARG A 147 2.15 -3.36 13.00
CA ARG A 147 2.00 -1.89 13.03
C ARG A 147 3.12 -1.13 13.75
N CYS A 148 3.69 -1.69 14.81
CA CYS A 148 4.77 -1.06 15.57
C CYS A 148 6.08 -0.93 14.76
N ALA A 149 6.27 -1.78 13.75
CA ALA A 149 7.45 -1.77 12.87
C ALA A 149 7.61 -0.44 12.12
N ILE A 150 6.52 0.30 11.88
CA ILE A 150 6.56 1.58 11.15
C ILE A 150 7.46 2.59 11.86
N ASN A 151 7.44 2.61 13.19
CA ASN A 151 8.22 3.57 13.98
C ASN A 151 9.73 3.28 13.95
N GLU A 152 10.12 2.06 13.56
CA GLU A 152 11.52 1.66 13.48
C GLU A 152 12.14 2.00 12.11
N ILE A 153 11.32 2.28 11.09
CA ILE A 153 11.78 2.57 9.73
C ILE A 153 11.72 4.08 9.50
N ASP A 154 12.86 4.76 9.59
CA ASP A 154 12.94 6.19 9.31
C ASP A 154 12.73 6.45 7.82
N THR A 155 11.58 7.05 7.49
CA THR A 155 11.29 7.50 6.12
C THR A 155 11.45 9.00 5.92
N GLY A 156 11.89 9.74 6.94
CA GLY A 156 11.91 11.20 6.99
C GLY A 156 10.53 11.79 7.26
N LYS A 157 10.47 13.09 7.62
CA LYS A 157 9.22 13.81 7.91
C LYS A 157 8.17 13.59 6.80
N ALA A 158 6.95 13.33 7.25
CA ALA A 158 5.75 13.05 6.46
C ALA A 158 5.73 13.80 5.12
N PHE A 159 5.86 13.03 4.04
CA PHE A 159 6.07 13.54 2.69
C PHE A 159 4.72 13.93 2.06
N TRP A 160 4.16 15.08 2.48
CA TRP A 160 2.97 15.69 1.88
C TRP A 160 3.39 16.92 1.07
N GLY A 161 4.03 16.67 -0.07
CA GLY A 161 4.38 17.71 -1.04
C GLY A 161 3.55 17.56 -2.31
N ASN A 162 2.63 18.50 -2.55
CA ASN A 162 1.93 18.65 -3.83
C ASN A 162 2.95 18.99 -4.93
N SER A 163 3.52 17.99 -5.59
CA SER A 163 4.39 18.23 -6.76
C SER A 163 4.06 17.23 -7.87
N PHE A 164 3.42 17.80 -8.90
CA PHE A 164 3.17 17.32 -10.28
C PHE A 164 2.59 15.91 -10.47
N LEU A 165 1.35 15.84 -10.99
CA LEU A 165 0.51 14.64 -10.91
C LEU A 165 0.15 14.10 -12.30
N PRO A 166 0.64 12.92 -12.67
CA PRO A 166 0.08 12.12 -13.76
C PRO A 166 -1.40 11.74 -13.50
N ARG A 167 -2.11 11.39 -14.58
CA ARG A 167 -3.56 11.03 -14.57
C ARG A 167 -3.91 9.87 -13.61
N THR A 168 -2.95 8.96 -13.37
CA THR A 168 -3.03 7.86 -12.39
C THR A 168 -3.10 8.37 -10.95
N VAL A 169 -2.45 9.49 -10.64
CA VAL A 169 -2.38 10.02 -9.28
C VAL A 169 -3.70 10.65 -8.82
N THR A 170 -4.59 11.08 -9.72
CA THR A 170 -5.93 11.57 -9.31
C THR A 170 -6.78 10.45 -8.71
N LYS A 171 -6.77 9.25 -9.32
CA LYS A 171 -7.51 8.09 -8.80
C LYS A 171 -6.90 7.61 -7.49
N VAL A 172 -5.58 7.47 -7.47
CA VAL A 172 -4.80 7.07 -6.29
C VAL A 172 -4.96 8.08 -5.15
N ARG A 173 -4.97 9.38 -5.44
CA ARG A 173 -5.26 10.44 -4.46
C ARG A 173 -6.63 10.28 -3.84
N ASN A 174 -7.66 10.00 -4.64
CA ASN A 174 -9.00 9.79 -4.09
C ASN A 174 -9.00 8.62 -3.11
N VAL A 175 -8.31 7.52 -3.43
CA VAL A 175 -8.12 6.40 -2.49
C VAL A 175 -7.40 6.87 -1.23
N ILE A 176 -6.30 7.62 -1.34
CA ILE A 176 -5.54 8.14 -0.19
C ILE A 176 -6.41 9.08 0.68
N GLN A 177 -7.14 10.00 0.07
CA GLN A 177 -8.05 10.90 0.79
C GLN A 177 -9.16 10.11 1.50
N GLN A 178 -9.65 9.06 0.87
CA GLN A 178 -10.68 8.19 1.43
C GLN A 178 -10.18 7.28 2.54
N THR A 179 -8.91 6.86 2.53
CA THR A 179 -8.30 6.03 3.58
C THR A 179 -7.80 6.87 4.76
N THR A 180 -7.47 8.14 4.54
CA THR A 180 -7.06 9.09 5.59
C THR A 180 -8.22 9.82 6.26
N ALA A 181 -9.36 9.96 5.59
CA ALA A 181 -10.57 10.53 6.18
C ALA A 181 -11.23 9.57 7.19
N CYS A 182 -11.76 10.13 8.29
CA CYS A 182 -12.47 9.44 9.40
C CYS A 182 -13.63 8.54 8.91
N GLN A 183 -13.30 7.33 8.48
CA GLN A 183 -14.23 6.26 8.22
C GLN A 183 -14.19 5.23 9.36
N PRO A 184 -15.22 4.37 9.52
CA PRO A 184 -15.25 3.37 10.58
C PRO A 184 -13.93 2.57 10.62
N PRO A 185 -13.43 2.23 11.82
CA PRO A 185 -12.17 1.52 11.97
C PRO A 185 -12.22 0.22 11.17
N ILE A 186 -11.20 -0.02 10.35
CA ILE A 186 -11.06 -1.26 9.59
C ILE A 186 -11.15 -2.43 10.58
N ALA A 187 -12.15 -3.28 10.42
CA ALA A 187 -12.49 -4.31 11.41
C ALA A 187 -11.59 -5.54 11.27
N ARG A 188 -11.10 -5.78 10.05
CA ARG A 188 -10.23 -6.91 9.73
C ARG A 188 -8.77 -6.48 9.61
N GLU A 189 -7.89 -7.12 10.37
CA GLU A 189 -6.44 -6.92 10.23
C GLU A 189 -5.89 -7.66 9.00
N ALA A 190 -4.88 -7.08 8.37
CA ALA A 190 -4.10 -7.74 7.33
C ALA A 190 -3.32 -8.93 7.89
N ASP A 191 -3.17 -9.99 7.09
CA ASP A 191 -2.35 -11.15 7.45
C ASP A 191 -0.89 -10.69 7.70
N LYS A 192 -0.28 -11.20 8.76
CA LYS A 192 1.15 -11.01 9.07
C LYS A 192 2.05 -11.33 7.87
N LYS A 193 1.75 -12.39 7.10
CA LYS A 193 2.50 -12.73 5.87
C LYS A 193 2.38 -11.65 4.80
N LEU A 194 1.20 -11.05 4.66
CA LEU A 194 0.98 -9.96 3.72
C LEU A 194 1.73 -8.70 4.13
N ALA A 195 1.73 -8.38 5.43
CA ALA A 195 2.52 -7.27 5.98
C ALA A 195 4.03 -7.47 5.78
N MET A 196 4.55 -8.69 5.96
CA MET A 196 5.96 -8.99 5.65
C MET A 196 6.29 -8.80 4.16
N ARG A 197 5.39 -9.21 3.25
CA ARG A 197 5.55 -8.92 1.81
C ARG A 197 5.56 -7.42 1.53
N ALA A 198 4.67 -6.66 2.17
CA ALA A 198 4.64 -5.20 2.05
C ALA A 198 5.94 -4.54 2.55
N LEU A 199 6.49 -5.00 3.68
CA LEU A 199 7.79 -4.53 4.20
C LEU A 199 8.94 -4.80 3.23
N VAL A 200 8.99 -5.99 2.60
CA VAL A 200 10.03 -6.30 1.61
C VAL A 200 9.89 -5.40 0.36
N GLN A 201 8.67 -5.18 -0.13
CA GLN A 201 8.45 -4.27 -1.27
C GLN A 201 8.77 -2.82 -0.92
N TRP A 202 8.47 -2.40 0.31
CA TRP A 202 8.86 -1.10 0.85
C TRP A 202 10.39 -0.97 0.92
N ALA A 203 11.10 -1.99 1.41
CA ALA A 203 12.56 -2.01 1.41
C ALA A 203 13.15 -1.82 0.01
N LYS A 204 12.61 -2.53 -1.00
CA LYS A 204 13.01 -2.38 -2.41
C LYS A 204 12.78 -0.95 -2.91
N ALA A 205 11.63 -0.34 -2.60
CA ALA A 205 11.36 1.04 -2.97
C ALA A 205 12.34 2.03 -2.29
N LEU A 206 12.69 1.79 -1.02
CA LEU A 206 13.66 2.61 -0.28
C LEU A 206 15.08 2.50 -0.86
N SER A 207 15.51 1.31 -1.27
CA SER A 207 16.80 1.13 -1.97
C SER A 207 16.87 1.94 -3.25
N ASN A 208 15.80 1.95 -4.06
CA ASN A 208 15.71 2.80 -5.26
C ASN A 208 15.76 4.29 -4.92
N MET A 209 15.21 4.69 -3.77
CA MET A 209 15.33 6.06 -3.23
C MET A 209 16.65 6.32 -2.49
N THR A 210 17.61 5.39 -2.53
CA THR A 210 18.93 5.48 -1.89
C THR A 210 18.90 5.54 -0.35
N LYS A 211 17.76 5.20 0.25
CA LYS A 211 17.55 5.13 1.70
C LYS A 211 17.92 3.74 2.22
N PHE A 212 19.18 3.35 2.07
CA PHE A 212 19.64 1.98 2.34
C PHE A 212 19.52 1.57 3.81
N ASP A 213 19.71 2.50 4.75
CA ASP A 213 19.60 2.20 6.18
C ASP A 213 18.15 1.83 6.56
N ALA A 214 17.18 2.61 6.06
CA ALA A 214 15.75 2.32 6.23
C ALA A 214 15.33 1.02 5.52
N ALA A 215 15.85 0.77 4.32
CA ALA A 215 15.62 -0.48 3.58
C ALA A 215 16.15 -1.70 4.35
N THR A 216 17.37 -1.61 4.88
CA THR A 216 18.01 -2.64 5.70
C THR A 216 17.15 -2.92 6.93
N ARG A 217 16.69 -1.88 7.63
CA ARG A 217 15.86 -2.02 8.82
C ARG A 217 14.53 -2.71 8.53
N ALA A 218 13.87 -2.36 7.43
CA ALA A 218 12.65 -3.02 6.99
C ALA A 218 12.85 -4.53 6.74
N CYS A 219 13.96 -4.92 6.12
CA CYS A 219 14.29 -6.34 5.93
C CYS A 219 14.63 -7.06 7.25
N GLU A 220 15.35 -6.41 8.17
CA GLU A 220 15.68 -6.98 9.49
C GLU A 220 14.42 -7.29 10.31
N ILE A 221 13.42 -6.42 10.26
CA ILE A 221 12.11 -6.65 10.91
C ILE A 221 11.47 -7.93 10.36
N VAL A 222 11.45 -8.10 9.04
CA VAL A 222 10.90 -9.31 8.41
C VAL A 222 11.67 -10.56 8.81
N LEU A 223 13.01 -10.49 8.84
CA LEU A 223 13.86 -11.63 9.20
C LEU A 223 13.82 -11.98 10.68
N LYS A 224 13.48 -11.03 11.56
CA LYS A 224 13.21 -11.29 12.98
C LYS A 224 11.96 -12.16 13.15
N GLU A 225 10.94 -11.91 12.33
CA GLU A 225 9.68 -12.66 12.36
C GLU A 225 9.76 -13.99 11.58
N GLU A 226 10.44 -13.99 10.43
CA GLU A 226 10.62 -15.15 9.56
C GLU A 226 12.08 -15.24 9.06
N PRO A 227 12.97 -15.89 9.81
CA PRO A 227 14.39 -16.02 9.45
C PRO A 227 14.64 -16.82 8.16
N SER A 228 13.67 -17.61 7.69
CA SER A 228 13.74 -18.38 6.44
C SER A 228 13.32 -17.58 5.21
N ASN A 229 12.85 -16.33 5.37
CA ASN A 229 12.34 -15.53 4.27
C ASN A 229 13.44 -15.18 3.26
N LYS A 230 13.44 -15.88 2.12
CA LYS A 230 14.44 -15.75 1.06
C LYS A 230 14.44 -14.36 0.43
N GLU A 231 13.27 -13.82 0.15
CA GLU A 231 13.12 -12.51 -0.51
C GLU A 231 13.69 -11.38 0.36
N ALA A 232 13.46 -11.43 1.68
CA ALA A 232 14.03 -10.48 2.62
C ALA A 232 15.56 -10.59 2.71
N LYS A 233 16.13 -11.80 2.70
CA LYS A 233 17.60 -12.02 2.71
C LYS A 233 18.26 -11.44 1.46
N GLU A 234 17.71 -11.73 0.29
CA GLU A 234 18.23 -11.25 -0.99
C GLU A 234 18.16 -9.72 -1.06
N THR A 235 17.03 -9.14 -0.66
CA THR A 235 16.84 -7.68 -0.64
C THR A 235 17.80 -7.00 0.34
N LEU A 236 18.01 -7.59 1.52
CA LEU A 236 18.97 -7.10 2.51
C LEU A 236 20.42 -7.12 1.99
N GLN A 237 20.83 -8.23 1.38
CA GLN A 237 22.16 -8.36 0.80
C GLN A 237 22.39 -7.35 -0.32
N LEU A 238 21.40 -7.18 -1.21
CA LEU A 238 21.47 -6.20 -2.28
C LEU A 238 21.58 -4.78 -1.74
N ALA A 239 20.71 -4.39 -0.80
CA ALA A 239 20.74 -3.05 -0.21
C ALA A 239 22.08 -2.75 0.48
N LYS A 240 22.66 -3.74 1.20
CA LYS A 240 23.99 -3.61 1.81
C LYS A 240 25.10 -3.48 0.77
N ALA A 241 25.06 -4.26 -0.30
CA ALA A 241 26.05 -4.21 -1.37
C ALA A 241 26.00 -2.87 -2.14
N GLU A 242 24.79 -2.38 -2.46
CA GLU A 242 24.60 -1.08 -3.11
C GLU A 242 25.09 0.08 -2.24
N ARG A 243 24.79 0.04 -0.93
CA ARG A 243 25.32 1.00 0.04
C ARG A 243 26.85 0.94 0.08
N GLN A 244 27.43 -0.24 0.16
CA GLN A 244 28.87 -0.44 0.24
C GLN A 244 29.58 0.11 -1.01
N SER A 245 29.10 -0.24 -2.20
CA SER A 245 29.66 0.28 -3.46
C SER A 245 29.61 1.81 -3.54
N ARG A 246 28.51 2.44 -3.06
CA ARG A 246 28.42 3.90 -2.97
C ARG A 246 29.41 4.49 -1.98
N MET A 247 29.59 3.86 -0.82
CA MET A 247 30.55 4.30 0.19
C MET A 247 31.99 4.21 -0.33
N GLU A 248 32.34 3.21 -1.13
CA GLU A 248 33.67 3.07 -1.74
C GLU A 248 33.97 4.22 -2.72
N VAL A 249 32.99 4.60 -3.54
CA VAL A 249 33.12 5.77 -4.43
C VAL A 249 33.30 7.05 -3.60
N VAL A 250 32.49 7.21 -2.56
CA VAL A 250 32.57 8.36 -1.65
C VAL A 250 33.93 8.44 -0.95
N GLU A 251 34.45 7.32 -0.47
CA GLU A 251 35.76 7.22 0.18
C GLU A 251 36.90 7.54 -0.78
N ALA A 252 36.85 7.02 -2.00
CA ALA A 252 37.84 7.33 -3.04
C ALA A 252 37.87 8.83 -3.35
N MET A 253 36.70 9.45 -3.55
CA MET A 253 36.61 10.90 -3.77
C MET A 253 37.11 11.70 -2.57
N MET A 254 36.89 11.21 -1.34
CA MET A 254 37.39 11.86 -0.13
C MET A 254 38.91 11.84 0.01
N LYS A 255 39.56 10.76 -0.44
CA LYS A 255 41.02 10.68 -0.47
C LYS A 255 41.62 11.73 -1.39
N ASP A 256 41.01 11.96 -2.55
CA ASP A 256 41.49 12.94 -3.54
C ASP A 256 41.40 14.40 -3.04
N VAL A 257 40.45 14.71 -2.16
CA VAL A 257 40.31 16.06 -1.55
C VAL A 257 41.03 16.23 -0.20
N GLY A 258 41.97 15.32 0.11
CA GLY A 258 42.83 15.42 1.29
C GLY A 258 42.27 14.79 2.57
N GLY A 259 41.25 13.94 2.47
CA GLY A 259 40.78 13.04 3.54
C GLY A 259 40.09 13.70 4.75
N ARG A 260 40.04 15.03 4.81
CA ARG A 260 39.42 15.82 5.91
C ARG A 260 38.20 16.62 5.47
N GLY A 261 37.67 16.32 4.28
CA GLY A 261 36.51 17.00 3.75
C GLY A 261 35.19 16.46 4.33
N HIS A 262 34.12 17.24 4.17
CA HIS A 262 32.74 16.80 4.42
C HIS A 262 31.87 17.03 3.19
N TRP A 263 30.83 16.20 3.03
CA TRP A 263 29.87 16.37 1.95
C TRP A 263 28.75 17.35 2.32
N TYR A 264 28.30 18.07 1.30
CA TYR A 264 27.18 19.00 1.38
C TYR A 264 26.25 18.79 0.19
N GLN A 265 25.04 19.30 0.30
CA GLN A 265 24.03 19.33 -0.75
C GLN A 265 23.65 20.78 -1.04
N CYS A 266 23.49 21.09 -2.32
CA CYS A 266 22.93 22.37 -2.74
C CYS A 266 21.41 22.42 -2.45
N PRO A 267 20.76 23.60 -2.59
CA PRO A 267 19.31 23.74 -2.39
C PRO A 267 18.45 22.82 -3.27
N ASN A 268 19.00 22.36 -4.39
CA ASN A 268 18.35 21.44 -5.32
C ASN A 268 18.77 19.97 -5.12
N GLY A 269 19.57 19.65 -4.09
CA GLY A 269 19.92 18.28 -3.69
C GLY A 269 21.18 17.67 -4.34
N HIS A 270 21.90 18.40 -5.20
CA HIS A 270 23.15 17.90 -5.79
C HIS A 270 24.28 17.92 -4.76
N PHE A 271 25.04 16.83 -4.71
CA PHE A 271 26.14 16.65 -3.78
C PHE A 271 27.41 17.39 -4.23
N TYR A 272 28.09 18.01 -3.29
CA TYR A 272 29.43 18.56 -3.48
C TYR A 272 30.26 18.32 -2.21
N VAL A 273 31.58 18.35 -2.36
CA VAL A 273 32.51 18.14 -1.24
C VAL A 273 33.23 19.44 -0.91
N VAL A 274 33.43 19.67 0.39
CA VAL A 274 34.27 20.74 0.90
C VAL A 274 35.50 20.08 1.51
N GLY A 275 36.67 20.29 0.91
CA GLY A 275 37.94 19.68 1.31
C GLY A 275 38.63 20.38 2.49
N GLU A 276 39.91 20.03 2.71
CA GLU A 276 40.89 20.60 3.66
C GLU A 276 40.48 20.69 5.14
N CYS A 277 39.49 21.53 5.46
CA CYS A 277 38.95 21.76 6.81
C CYS A 277 37.52 21.21 6.97
N GLY A 278 36.84 20.86 5.89
CA GLY A 278 35.48 20.33 5.91
C GLY A 278 34.37 21.37 6.19
N GLY A 279 34.74 22.64 6.34
CA GLY A 279 33.84 23.78 6.52
C GLY A 279 33.84 24.71 5.31
N PRO A 280 32.68 25.16 4.77
CA PRO A 280 32.66 26.01 3.59
C PRO A 280 33.28 27.40 3.86
N MET A 281 34.34 27.73 3.13
CA MET A 281 35.03 29.04 3.20
C MET A 281 34.96 29.85 1.91
N GLN A 282 34.47 29.24 0.83
CA GLN A 282 34.30 29.88 -0.47
C GLN A 282 32.91 29.59 -1.03
N VAL A 283 32.34 30.58 -1.71
CA VAL A 283 31.08 30.44 -2.45
C VAL A 283 31.36 30.15 -3.92
N SER A 284 30.59 29.24 -4.51
CA SER A 284 30.67 28.87 -5.92
C SER A 284 29.27 28.58 -6.50
N LYS A 285 29.22 28.07 -7.74
CA LYS A 285 27.99 27.66 -8.43
C LYS A 285 27.96 26.14 -8.62
N CYS A 286 26.82 25.54 -8.29
CA CYS A 286 26.58 24.11 -8.50
C CYS A 286 26.78 23.78 -9.99
N PRO A 287 27.59 22.76 -10.33
CA PRO A 287 27.80 22.36 -11.72
C PRO A 287 26.49 21.99 -12.43
N ASP A 288 25.58 21.32 -11.72
CA ASP A 288 24.35 20.73 -12.26
C ASP A 288 23.21 21.75 -12.39
N CYS A 289 22.89 22.50 -11.33
CA CYS A 289 21.72 23.37 -11.29
C CYS A 289 22.03 24.87 -11.20
N LYS A 290 23.32 25.25 -11.16
CA LYS A 290 23.79 26.64 -11.03
C LYS A 290 23.34 27.37 -9.76
N ALA A 291 22.71 26.68 -8.80
CA ALA A 291 22.43 27.24 -7.48
C ALA A 291 23.73 27.62 -6.75
N THR A 292 23.64 28.55 -5.82
CA THR A 292 24.78 28.96 -4.97
C THR A 292 25.17 27.80 -4.04
N VAL A 293 26.45 27.42 -4.05
CA VAL A 293 27.02 26.34 -3.21
C VAL A 293 28.24 26.84 -2.44
N GLY A 294 28.67 26.07 -1.45
CA GLY A 294 29.78 26.45 -0.58
C GLY A 294 29.28 27.32 0.58
N GLY A 295 30.02 28.38 0.91
CA GLY A 295 29.71 29.24 2.04
C GLY A 295 30.90 30.08 2.50
N GLN A 296 30.81 30.67 3.68
CA GLN A 296 31.86 31.49 4.29
C GLN A 296 31.91 31.24 5.80
N ASN A 297 33.05 31.52 6.44
CA ASN A 297 33.23 31.36 7.89
C ASN A 297 32.84 29.95 8.40
N HIS A 298 33.20 28.92 7.63
CA HIS A 298 32.85 27.52 7.85
C HIS A 298 31.34 27.24 7.92
N ALA A 299 30.51 28.19 7.49
CA ALA A 299 29.07 28.06 7.46
C ALA A 299 28.59 27.89 6.01
N PRO A 300 27.72 26.90 5.73
CA PRO A 300 27.15 26.74 4.40
C PRO A 300 26.26 27.93 4.02
N ALA A 301 26.28 28.29 2.75
CA ALA A 301 25.38 29.29 2.18
C ALA A 301 23.91 28.86 2.33
N GLU A 302 22.99 29.83 2.32
CA GLU A 302 21.56 29.57 2.53
C GLU A 302 21.02 28.46 1.61
N GLY A 303 20.23 27.56 2.20
CA GLY A 303 19.66 26.40 1.51
C GLY A 303 20.64 25.24 1.25
N ASN A 304 21.94 25.39 1.55
CA ASN A 304 22.89 24.29 1.50
C ASN A 304 22.89 23.54 2.83
N THR A 305 22.94 22.22 2.76
CA THR A 305 22.86 21.35 3.95
C THR A 305 24.02 20.36 4.00
N HIS A 306 24.51 20.06 5.20
CA HIS A 306 25.45 18.97 5.41
C HIS A 306 24.84 17.62 4.99
N SER A 307 25.64 16.79 4.32
CA SER A 307 25.24 15.46 3.86
C SER A 307 25.89 14.38 4.70
N THR A 308 25.14 13.34 5.04
CA THR A 308 25.62 12.18 5.80
C THR A 308 26.15 11.06 4.90
N ILE A 309 26.40 11.32 3.61
CA ILE A 309 26.81 10.30 2.64
C ILE A 309 28.22 9.75 2.90
N ASP A 310 29.07 10.49 3.59
CA ASP A 310 30.36 10.03 4.13
C ASP A 310 30.22 9.31 5.49
N GLY A 311 28.99 9.10 5.98
CA GLY A 311 28.73 8.56 7.30
C GLY A 311 28.93 9.56 8.44
N SER A 312 29.27 10.82 8.16
CA SER A 312 29.35 11.86 9.18
C SER A 312 27.95 12.30 9.59
N THR A 313 27.74 12.49 10.90
CA THR A 313 26.43 12.88 11.45
C THR A 313 26.26 14.40 11.54
N TYR A 314 27.36 15.15 11.42
CA TYR A 314 27.41 16.60 11.53
C TYR A 314 28.58 17.16 10.73
N SER A 315 28.47 18.42 10.31
CA SER A 315 29.57 19.15 9.69
C SER A 315 30.73 19.36 10.66
N ALA A 316 31.95 19.47 10.13
CA ALA A 316 33.18 19.75 10.89
C ALA A 316 33.08 20.94 11.87
N PHE A 317 32.25 21.95 11.57
CA PHE A 317 32.08 23.16 12.38
C PHE A 317 30.67 23.32 12.94
N SER A 318 29.98 22.23 13.26
CA SER A 318 28.68 22.31 13.93
C SER A 318 28.84 22.68 15.42
N ASP A 319 27.82 23.32 16.00
CA ASP A 319 27.82 23.65 17.45
C ASP A 319 27.95 22.39 18.34
N ARG A 320 27.68 21.20 17.79
CA ARG A 320 27.77 19.91 18.50
C ARG A 320 29.20 19.39 18.68
N VAL A 321 30.16 19.88 17.88
CA VAL A 321 31.59 19.53 18.02
C VAL A 321 32.37 20.53 18.87
N GLY A 322 31.70 21.55 19.45
CA GLY A 322 32.36 22.56 20.27
C GLY A 322 33.25 23.53 19.51
N LEU A 323 33.35 23.38 18.18
CA LEU A 323 34.03 24.28 17.24
C LEU A 323 33.04 25.27 16.60
N GLY A 324 32.00 25.65 17.35
CA GLY A 324 30.88 26.46 16.87
C GLY A 324 31.34 27.74 16.16
N ARG A 325 30.43 28.33 15.37
CA ARG A 325 30.68 29.47 14.47
C ARG A 325 31.56 30.54 15.13
N PHE A 326 32.86 30.54 14.83
CA PHE A 326 33.75 31.63 15.25
C PHE A 326 33.40 32.86 14.41
N ASN A 327 32.45 33.66 14.88
CA ASN A 327 32.26 35.02 14.40
C ASN A 327 33.51 35.81 14.80
N HIS A 328 34.47 35.95 13.87
CA HIS A 328 35.47 37.01 13.96
C HIS A 328 34.84 38.32 13.46
N ASP A 329 33.88 38.84 14.21
CA ASP A 329 33.48 40.25 14.14
C ASP A 329 33.95 40.92 15.44
N LEU A 330 35.21 41.38 15.42
CA LEU A 330 35.75 42.44 16.27
C LEU A 330 36.56 43.40 15.42
#